data_AF-A0A9Q3DVA1-F1
#
_entry.id   AF-A0A9Q3DVA1-F1
#
_cell.length_a   1.000
_cell.length_b   1.000
_cell.length_c   1.000
_cell.angle_alpha   90.00
_cell.angle_beta   90.00
_cell.angle_gamma   90.00
#
_symmetry.space_group_name_H-M   'P 1'
#
loop_
_entity.id
_entity.type
_entity.pdbx_description
1 polymer ?
#
loop_
_entity_poly.entity_id
_entity_poly.type
_entity_poly.pdbx_seq_one_letter_code
_entity_poly.pdbx_strand_id
1 'polypeptide(L)'
;MHPFGSQLLRAHYAATNWDPDNDYAQLTQPTCGNFALSVILGTIEINGSKLTCQNTLSPLEIFAPSSHPLPAITSIDSNQSISSSESDSTLKSKQFSAIIQFKDSHSNIQSLDQIWSSLYHPKPSIWSSSFNVQNSFHSNTWSLILEFNPNLVALQLPSSWSNALSCLWSSNSSYFIQGSKSVGKSTMACLLINSLLNTFDRVALLDLDPGQPLLTPPSLISLHLLDSPIIGPTFCKLISPYHPNSHSIYLGHITPIDCSLHYLDATNQFLNLYLSFQPSHQNSSSIHCQRYCRHLNQRNQTKNQIKSL
;
A
#
# COMPACT_ATOMS: atom_id res chain seq x y z
N MET A 1 -33.38 9.38 -24.13
CA MET A 1 -32.96 8.00 -24.44
C MET A 1 -31.77 8.08 -25.38
N HIS A 2 -30.56 7.90 -24.85
CA HIS A 2 -29.36 7.58 -25.63
C HIS A 2 -28.70 6.36 -24.97
N PRO A 3 -28.38 5.29 -25.71
CA PRO A 3 -27.94 4.02 -25.14
C PRO A 3 -26.41 3.90 -25.05
N PHE A 4 -25.95 3.17 -24.03
CA PHE A 4 -24.72 2.37 -23.91
C PHE A 4 -23.36 2.91 -24.37
N GLY A 5 -22.40 2.75 -23.46
CA GLY A 5 -21.05 2.28 -23.82
C GLY A 5 -19.93 3.26 -23.49
N SER A 6 -19.21 3.01 -22.41
CA SER A 6 -17.90 3.61 -22.09
C SER A 6 -17.84 5.14 -22.17
N GLN A 7 -18.39 5.84 -21.18
CA GLN A 7 -17.92 7.20 -20.91
C GLN A 7 -16.52 7.10 -20.30
N LEU A 8 -15.51 7.11 -21.18
CA LEU A 8 -14.17 7.56 -20.86
C LEU A 8 -14.30 8.97 -20.27
N LEU A 9 -14.38 9.06 -18.94
CA LEU A 9 -14.03 10.28 -18.21
C LEU A 9 -12.52 10.50 -18.44
N ARG A 10 -12.16 11.03 -19.61
CA ARG A 10 -10.86 11.67 -19.87
C ARG A 10 -10.87 12.99 -19.10
N ALA A 11 -10.78 12.89 -17.80
CA ALA A 11 -10.57 14.06 -16.99
C ALA A 11 -9.07 14.38 -17.03
N HIS A 12 -8.74 15.45 -17.74
CA HIS A 12 -7.37 15.95 -17.88
C HIS A 12 -7.00 16.66 -16.60
N TYR A 13 -6.40 15.94 -15.66
CA TYR A 13 -5.95 16.54 -14.41
C TYR A 13 -4.50 17.02 -14.54
N ALA A 14 -4.34 18.32 -14.39
CA ALA A 14 -3.07 18.97 -14.12
C ALA A 14 -2.82 18.86 -12.61
N ALA A 15 -1.83 18.09 -12.18
CA ALA A 15 -1.23 18.39 -10.90
C ALA A 15 -0.19 19.48 -11.20
N THR A 16 -0.39 20.72 -10.77
CA THR A 16 0.65 21.75 -10.83
C THR A 16 1.10 22.03 -9.41
N ASN A 17 2.39 22.37 -9.24
CA ASN A 17 3.02 22.78 -7.99
C ASN A 17 2.04 23.45 -7.00
N TRP A 18 2.09 23.03 -5.74
CA TRP A 18 1.25 23.55 -4.66
C TRP A 18 1.48 25.08 -4.53
N ASP A 19 0.53 25.84 -5.04
CA ASP A 19 0.46 27.31 -4.95
C ASP A 19 -0.93 27.66 -4.38
N PRO A 20 -1.01 28.28 -3.19
CA PRO A 20 -2.29 28.60 -2.55
C PRO A 20 -3.17 29.58 -3.37
N ASP A 21 -2.62 30.29 -4.36
CA ASP A 21 -3.31 31.35 -5.09
C ASP A 21 -3.73 30.97 -6.53
N ASN A 22 -3.51 29.72 -6.98
CA ASN A 22 -3.83 29.27 -8.34
C ASN A 22 -5.10 28.40 -8.39
N ASP A 23 -6.14 28.87 -9.08
CA ASP A 23 -7.43 28.17 -9.26
C ASP A 23 -7.30 26.78 -9.92
N TYR A 24 -6.23 26.52 -10.69
CA TYR A 24 -5.93 25.20 -11.26
C TYR A 24 -4.97 24.36 -10.38
N ALA A 25 -4.27 24.97 -9.43
CA ALA A 25 -3.51 24.26 -8.39
C ALA A 25 -4.43 23.68 -7.29
N GLN A 26 -5.72 24.03 -7.33
CA GLN A 26 -6.78 23.50 -6.46
C GLN A 26 -7.12 22.01 -6.70
N LEU A 27 -6.38 21.29 -7.55
CA LEU A 27 -6.50 19.83 -7.74
C LEU A 27 -5.40 19.02 -7.03
N THR A 28 -4.72 19.63 -6.06
CA THR A 28 -4.12 18.90 -4.92
C THR A 28 -5.16 18.37 -3.94
N GLN A 29 -6.45 18.61 -4.20
CA GLN A 29 -7.51 18.15 -3.32
C GLN A 29 -7.65 16.62 -3.35
N PRO A 30 -7.80 16.00 -2.17
CA PRO A 30 -7.80 14.56 -2.07
C PRO A 30 -8.97 13.92 -2.84
N THR A 31 -8.72 12.73 -3.40
CA THR A 31 -9.80 11.92 -4.01
C THR A 31 -10.28 10.91 -2.97
N CYS A 32 -11.59 10.81 -2.79
CA CYS A 32 -12.20 9.87 -1.85
C CYS A 32 -12.92 8.75 -2.61
N GLY A 33 -12.86 7.52 -2.10
CA GLY A 33 -13.54 6.35 -2.64
C GLY A 33 -12.61 5.27 -3.20
N ASN A 34 -13.14 4.41 -4.08
CA ASN A 34 -12.38 3.36 -4.75
C ASN A 34 -12.24 3.69 -6.24
N PHE A 35 -11.02 3.67 -6.75
CA PHE A 35 -10.78 3.95 -8.16
C PHE A 35 -9.47 3.31 -8.62
N ALA A 36 -9.38 3.08 -9.92
CA ALA A 36 -8.16 2.64 -10.55
C ALA A 36 -7.50 3.82 -11.28
N LEU A 37 -6.21 4.01 -11.06
CA LEU A 37 -5.41 5.12 -11.58
C LEU A 37 -4.45 4.64 -12.67
N SER A 38 -4.43 5.34 -13.80
CA SER A 38 -3.39 5.20 -14.83
C SER A 38 -2.76 6.55 -15.15
N VAL A 39 -1.44 6.59 -15.30
CA VAL A 39 -0.73 7.78 -15.77
C VAL A 39 -0.66 7.74 -17.30
N ILE A 40 -1.18 8.78 -17.96
CA ILE A 40 -1.12 8.91 -19.41
C ILE A 40 0.16 9.66 -19.81
N LEU A 41 0.49 10.73 -19.09
CA LEU A 41 1.63 11.60 -19.39
C LEU A 41 2.29 12.06 -18.09
N GLY A 42 3.62 12.25 -18.13
CA GLY A 42 4.40 12.81 -17.03
C GLY A 42 4.66 11.81 -15.91
N THR A 43 5.05 12.35 -14.75
CA THR A 43 5.29 11.58 -13.53
C THR A 43 4.46 12.19 -12.40
N ILE A 44 3.78 11.34 -11.64
CA ILE A 44 3.09 11.74 -10.41
C ILE A 44 3.75 11.12 -9.19
N GLU A 45 3.55 11.73 -8.04
CA GLU A 45 3.85 11.16 -6.73
C GLU A 45 2.57 10.95 -5.93
N ILE A 46 2.43 9.77 -5.32
CA ILE A 46 1.32 9.41 -4.43
C ILE A 46 1.85 8.55 -3.29
N ASN A 47 1.67 9.01 -2.05
CA ASN A 47 2.15 8.33 -0.83
C ASN A 47 3.60 7.79 -0.97
N GLY A 48 4.52 8.60 -1.50
CA GLY A 48 5.94 8.27 -1.68
C GLY A 48 6.27 7.41 -2.90
N SER A 49 5.28 6.94 -3.66
CA SER A 49 5.47 6.20 -4.93
C SER A 49 5.47 7.16 -6.11
N LYS A 50 6.47 7.04 -6.99
CA LYS A 50 6.60 7.80 -8.24
C LYS A 50 6.08 6.95 -9.38
N LEU A 51 4.97 7.38 -9.98
CA LEU A 51 4.28 6.62 -11.02
C LEU A 51 4.38 7.32 -12.36
N THR A 52 4.72 6.54 -13.38
CA THR A 52 4.69 6.92 -14.80
C THR A 52 3.70 6.03 -15.57
N CYS A 53 3.55 6.27 -16.87
CA CYS A 53 2.76 5.42 -17.74
C CYS A 53 3.26 3.95 -17.75
N GLN A 54 4.56 3.73 -17.62
CA GLN A 54 5.15 2.39 -17.58
C GLN A 54 4.77 1.63 -16.30
N ASN A 55 4.71 2.33 -15.16
CA ASN A 55 4.31 1.72 -13.88
C ASN A 55 2.81 1.40 -13.83
N THR A 56 2.00 1.99 -14.71
CA THR A 56 0.53 1.92 -14.65
C THR A 56 -0.10 1.37 -15.95
N LEU A 57 0.66 0.53 -16.68
CA LEU A 57 0.16 -0.23 -17.83
C LEU A 57 -1.10 -1.01 -17.47
N SER A 58 -1.09 -1.65 -16.30
CA SER A 58 -2.30 -2.03 -15.58
C SER A 58 -2.71 -0.92 -14.61
N PRO A 59 -3.98 -0.47 -14.62
CA PRO A 59 -4.46 0.54 -13.67
C PRO A 59 -4.20 0.14 -12.21
N LEU A 60 -3.65 1.05 -11.42
CA LEU A 60 -3.36 0.83 -10.01
C LEU A 60 -4.63 1.07 -9.18
N GLU A 61 -5.10 0.05 -8.46
CA GLU A 61 -6.25 0.18 -7.58
C GLU A 61 -5.90 0.93 -6.29
N ILE A 62 -6.68 1.99 -6.02
CA ILE A 62 -6.52 2.91 -4.89
C ILE A 62 -7.80 2.91 -4.06
N PHE A 63 -7.61 2.68 -2.77
CA PHE A 63 -8.67 2.76 -1.77
C PHE A 63 -8.43 3.98 -0.88
N ALA A 64 -9.31 4.98 -0.96
CA ALA A 64 -9.23 6.23 -0.23
C ALA A 64 -10.52 6.51 0.55
N PRO A 65 -10.86 5.70 1.57
CA PRO A 65 -12.06 5.92 2.37
C PRO A 65 -11.96 7.21 3.21
N SER A 66 -13.09 7.88 3.43
CA SER A 66 -13.19 9.11 4.22
C SER A 66 -12.74 8.96 5.68
N SER A 67 -12.79 7.74 6.21
CA SER A 67 -12.33 7.40 7.56
C SER A 67 -10.80 7.44 7.76
N HIS A 68 -10.01 7.55 6.69
CA HIS A 68 -8.55 7.51 6.74
C HIS A 68 -7.94 8.75 6.05
N PRO A 69 -6.68 9.09 6.36
CA PRO A 69 -5.99 10.14 5.62
C PRO A 69 -5.95 9.84 4.13
N LEU A 70 -6.49 10.75 3.33
CA LEU A 70 -6.65 10.57 1.90
C LEU A 70 -5.30 10.76 1.19
N PRO A 71 -4.99 9.95 0.17
CA PRO A 71 -3.75 10.08 -0.58
C PRO A 71 -3.74 11.40 -1.36
N ALA A 72 -2.67 12.17 -1.20
CA ALA A 72 -2.40 13.34 -2.03
C ALA A 72 -1.70 12.89 -3.32
N ILE A 73 -2.12 13.45 -4.46
CA ILE A 73 -1.52 13.20 -5.77
C ILE A 73 -0.86 14.51 -6.22
N THR A 74 0.44 14.47 -6.48
CA THR A 74 1.20 15.63 -6.96
C THR A 74 1.94 15.28 -8.25
N SER A 75 2.25 16.27 -9.09
CA SER A 75 3.12 16.07 -10.26
C SER A 75 4.58 16.22 -9.85
N ILE A 76 5.47 15.57 -10.58
CA ILE A 76 6.90 15.85 -10.55
C ILE A 76 7.26 16.53 -11.87
N ASP A 77 7.74 17.77 -11.79
CA ASP A 77 8.24 18.51 -12.96
C ASP A 77 9.56 17.89 -13.43
N SER A 78 9.48 17.03 -14.45
CA SER A 78 10.66 16.61 -15.19
C SER A 78 10.98 17.67 -16.25
N ASN A 79 12.08 18.42 -16.08
CA ASN A 79 12.63 19.33 -17.11
C ASN A 79 13.08 18.60 -18.41
N GLN A 80 12.62 17.38 -18.67
CA GLN A 80 12.92 16.64 -19.88
C GLN A 80 11.97 17.09 -20.99
N SER A 81 12.54 17.79 -21.96
CA SER A 81 11.92 18.05 -23.26
C SER A 81 11.50 16.72 -23.90
N ILE A 82 10.20 16.46 -23.92
CA ILE A 82 9.62 15.26 -24.53
C ILE A 82 9.97 15.26 -26.02
N SER A 83 10.83 14.35 -26.45
CA SER A 83 10.97 13.96 -27.85
C SER A 83 9.72 13.14 -28.23
N SER A 84 8.75 13.81 -28.83
CA SER A 84 7.47 13.23 -29.21
C SER A 84 7.65 12.20 -30.34
N SER A 85 7.41 10.92 -30.05
CA SER A 85 6.85 10.00 -31.04
C SER A 85 5.33 10.19 -31.04
N GLU A 86 4.79 10.54 -32.20
CA GLU A 86 3.39 10.84 -32.47
C GLU A 86 2.45 9.68 -32.10
N SER A 87 1.40 9.96 -31.30
CA SER A 87 0.03 9.43 -31.48
C SER A 87 -0.87 9.79 -30.28
N ASP A 88 -1.44 11.00 -30.28
CA ASP A 88 -2.83 11.30 -29.88
C ASP A 88 -3.04 12.83 -29.84
N SER A 89 -3.53 13.37 -30.96
CA SER A 89 -3.71 14.81 -31.21
C SER A 89 -4.84 15.48 -30.42
N THR A 90 -5.50 14.79 -29.49
CA THR A 90 -6.64 15.33 -28.73
C THR A 90 -6.26 16.01 -27.42
N LEU A 91 -5.04 15.82 -26.94
CA LEU A 91 -4.58 16.27 -25.65
C LEU A 91 -3.51 17.34 -25.82
N LYS A 92 -3.73 18.54 -25.27
CA LYS A 92 -2.73 19.62 -25.25
C LYS A 92 -1.60 19.26 -24.27
N SER A 93 -0.79 18.26 -24.62
CA SER A 93 0.29 17.70 -23.80
C SER A 93 1.34 18.72 -23.35
N LYS A 94 1.45 19.87 -24.05
CA LYS A 94 2.39 20.94 -23.72
C LYS A 94 1.94 21.87 -22.58
N GLN A 95 0.71 21.71 -22.07
CA GLN A 95 0.15 22.60 -21.03
C GLN A 95 0.18 22.00 -19.62
N PHE A 96 0.51 20.71 -19.48
CA PHE A 96 0.38 19.98 -18.23
C PHE A 96 1.65 19.19 -17.92
N SER A 97 2.10 19.24 -16.67
CA SER A 97 3.25 18.47 -16.15
C SER A 97 2.96 16.96 -16.09
N ALA A 98 1.71 16.59 -15.81
CA ALA A 98 1.21 15.22 -15.83
C ALA A 98 -0.25 15.16 -16.29
N ILE A 99 -0.66 14.00 -16.83
CA ILE A 99 -2.05 13.68 -17.16
C ILE A 99 -2.33 12.28 -16.62
N ILE A 100 -3.39 12.15 -15.83
CA ILE A 100 -3.82 10.88 -15.24
C ILE A 100 -5.26 10.55 -15.66
N GLN A 101 -5.60 9.27 -15.60
CA GLN A 101 -6.93 8.74 -15.83
C GLN A 101 -7.42 8.03 -14.58
N PHE A 102 -8.63 8.37 -14.14
CA PHE A 102 -9.37 7.56 -13.17
C PHE A 102 -10.37 6.67 -13.90
N LYS A 103 -10.44 5.42 -13.46
CA LYS A 103 -11.50 4.47 -13.81
C LYS A 103 -12.20 4.06 -12.53
N ASP A 104 -13.51 3.94 -12.61
CA ASP A 104 -14.28 3.45 -11.47
C ASP A 104 -13.92 1.99 -11.15
N SER A 105 -13.77 1.65 -9.87
CA SER A 105 -13.46 0.29 -9.41
C SER A 105 -14.53 -0.22 -8.46
N HIS A 106 -15.35 -1.17 -8.92
CA HIS A 106 -16.42 -1.77 -8.12
C HIS A 106 -15.92 -3.01 -7.37
N SER A 107 -15.23 -2.82 -6.25
CA SER A 107 -14.88 -3.91 -5.31
C SER A 107 -16.03 -4.30 -4.38
N ASN A 108 -17.12 -3.49 -4.35
CA ASN A 108 -18.23 -3.58 -3.40
C ASN A 108 -17.81 -3.46 -1.93
N ILE A 109 -16.58 -3.04 -1.63
CA ILE A 109 -16.10 -2.86 -0.26
C ILE A 109 -16.88 -1.78 0.48
N GLN A 110 -17.49 -0.83 -0.24
CA GLN A 110 -18.36 0.22 0.30
C GLN A 110 -19.65 -0.36 0.90
N SER A 111 -20.10 -1.53 0.45
CA SER A 111 -21.25 -2.21 1.04
C SER A 111 -21.01 -2.64 2.49
N LEU A 112 -19.74 -2.65 2.95
CA LEU A 112 -19.43 -2.82 4.37
C LEU A 112 -20.07 -1.73 5.23
N ASP A 113 -20.27 -0.50 4.72
CA ASP A 113 -20.95 0.57 5.46
C ASP A 113 -22.42 0.21 5.76
N GLN A 114 -23.09 -0.56 4.89
CA GLN A 114 -24.47 -1.01 5.10
C GLN A 114 -24.54 -2.00 6.28
N ILE A 115 -23.57 -2.92 6.35
CA ILE A 115 -23.47 -3.87 7.46
C ILE A 115 -23.06 -3.12 8.73
N TRP A 116 -22.06 -2.24 8.64
CA TRP A 116 -21.51 -1.49 9.77
C TRP A 116 -22.54 -0.59 10.44
N SER A 117 -23.33 0.14 9.64
CA SER A 117 -24.39 1.01 10.14
C SER A 117 -25.57 0.24 10.77
N SER A 118 -25.79 -1.02 10.36
CA SER A 118 -26.85 -1.87 10.94
C SER A 118 -26.51 -2.43 12.33
N LEU A 119 -25.23 -2.46 12.70
CA LEU A 119 -24.73 -3.10 13.92
C LEU A 119 -24.45 -2.06 15.03
N TYR A 120 -25.50 -1.69 15.78
CA TYR A 120 -25.49 -0.90 17.03
C TYR A 120 -24.86 0.51 17.00
N HIS A 121 -25.69 1.51 17.38
CA HIS A 121 -25.38 2.95 17.48
C HIS A 121 -24.78 3.56 16.18
N PRO A 122 -25.02 4.85 15.87
CA PRO A 122 -24.54 5.43 14.62
C PRO A 122 -23.00 5.60 14.67
N LYS A 123 -22.27 4.55 14.29
CA LYS A 123 -20.85 4.65 14.00
C LYS A 123 -20.67 5.42 12.70
N PRO A 124 -19.61 6.25 12.58
CA PRO A 124 -19.29 6.88 11.32
C PRO A 124 -19.03 5.81 10.27
N SER A 125 -19.52 6.06 9.07
CA SER A 125 -19.25 5.29 7.87
C SER A 125 -17.76 5.30 7.52
N ILE A 126 -17.30 4.21 6.92
CA ILE A 126 -15.91 4.05 6.49
C ILE A 126 -15.70 4.82 5.19
N TRP A 127 -16.66 4.73 4.25
CA TRP A 127 -16.53 5.22 2.88
C TRP A 127 -17.41 6.43 2.61
N SER A 128 -18.66 6.42 3.08
CA SER A 128 -19.53 7.57 2.89
C SER A 128 -19.11 8.69 3.83
N SER A 129 -18.61 9.80 3.29
CA SER A 129 -18.81 11.08 3.99
C SER A 129 -20.30 11.40 3.91
N SER A 130 -20.91 12.04 4.92
CA SER A 130 -22.33 12.44 4.95
C SER A 130 -22.75 13.46 3.87
N PHE A 131 -22.05 13.49 2.74
CA PHE A 131 -22.29 14.36 1.61
C PHE A 131 -23.49 13.88 0.80
N ASN A 132 -24.38 14.84 0.57
CA ASN A 132 -25.42 14.76 -0.43
C ASN A 132 -24.82 14.31 -1.77
N VAL A 133 -25.31 13.17 -2.22
CA VAL A 133 -25.16 12.54 -3.54
C VAL A 133 -25.80 13.44 -4.62
N GLN A 134 -25.41 14.72 -4.68
CA GLN A 134 -25.88 15.66 -5.70
C GLN A 134 -24.77 16.04 -6.69
N ASN A 135 -23.49 15.90 -6.32
CA ASN A 135 -22.35 16.07 -7.23
C ASN A 135 -21.57 14.78 -7.52
N SER A 136 -22.00 13.63 -6.98
CA SER A 136 -21.52 12.34 -7.49
C SER A 136 -22.08 12.17 -8.90
N PHE A 137 -21.23 12.27 -9.91
CA PHE A 137 -21.55 11.75 -11.23
C PHE A 137 -22.13 10.35 -11.03
N HIS A 138 -23.40 10.19 -11.41
CA HIS A 138 -24.23 9.02 -11.13
C HIS A 138 -23.43 7.71 -11.20
N SER A 139 -23.54 6.85 -10.17
CA SER A 139 -22.97 5.49 -10.05
C SER A 139 -21.47 5.31 -9.73
N ASN A 140 -20.67 6.38 -9.62
CA ASN A 140 -19.24 6.22 -9.36
C ASN A 140 -18.93 5.86 -7.90
N THR A 141 -17.95 4.98 -7.68
CA THR A 141 -17.48 4.59 -6.32
C THR A 141 -16.44 5.53 -5.71
N TRP A 142 -16.20 6.67 -6.36
CA TRP A 142 -15.28 7.72 -5.94
C TRP A 142 -15.80 9.12 -6.27
N SER A 143 -15.30 10.12 -5.55
CA SER A 143 -15.58 11.54 -5.79
C SER A 143 -14.32 12.39 -5.58
N LEU A 144 -14.19 13.43 -6.41
CA LEU A 144 -13.25 14.51 -6.13
C LEU A 144 -13.79 15.34 -4.98
N ILE A 145 -12.92 15.67 -4.04
CA ILE A 145 -13.19 16.68 -3.06
C ILE A 145 -12.80 18.00 -3.73
N LEU A 146 -13.76 18.89 -3.94
CA LEU A 146 -13.52 20.23 -4.51
C LEU A 146 -13.81 21.34 -3.48
N GLU A 147 -14.53 20.97 -2.42
CA GLU A 147 -14.93 21.87 -1.34
C GLU A 147 -14.21 21.47 -0.04
N PHE A 148 -13.85 22.47 0.76
CA PHE A 148 -13.26 22.23 2.07
C PHE A 148 -14.20 21.42 2.96
N ASN A 149 -13.68 20.33 3.51
CA ASN A 149 -14.40 19.49 4.46
C ASN A 149 -13.52 19.21 5.68
N PRO A 150 -13.87 19.71 6.88
CA PRO A 150 -13.07 19.52 8.08
C PRO A 150 -12.97 18.06 8.53
N ASN A 151 -13.87 17.18 8.04
CA ASN A 151 -13.87 15.76 8.36
C ASN A 151 -12.99 14.93 7.40
N LEU A 152 -12.48 15.54 6.32
CA LEU A 152 -11.60 14.87 5.37
C LEU A 152 -10.19 15.43 5.52
N VAL A 153 -9.24 14.55 5.80
CA VAL A 153 -7.85 14.94 6.05
C VAL A 153 -7.00 14.29 4.97
N ALA A 154 -6.24 15.10 4.23
CA ALA A 154 -5.19 14.56 3.36
C ALA A 154 -4.01 14.07 4.21
N LEU A 155 -3.30 13.04 3.75
CA LEU A 155 -2.09 12.58 4.43
C LEU A 155 -1.04 13.70 4.44
N GLN A 156 -0.77 14.25 5.62
CA GLN A 156 0.26 15.28 5.81
C GLN A 156 1.53 14.64 6.39
N LEU A 157 2.65 14.84 5.69
CA LEU A 157 3.94 14.30 6.08
C LEU A 157 4.75 15.36 6.84
N PRO A 158 5.24 15.06 8.05
CA PRO A 158 6.22 15.92 8.71
C PRO A 158 7.49 16.05 7.85
N SER A 159 8.13 17.21 7.86
CA SER A 159 9.37 17.45 7.11
C SER A 159 10.51 16.50 7.51
N SER A 160 10.54 16.04 8.76
CA SER A 160 11.50 15.04 9.22
C SER A 160 11.32 13.70 8.51
N TRP A 161 10.08 13.31 8.17
CA TRP A 161 9.81 12.06 7.46
C TRP A 161 10.17 12.17 5.99
N SER A 162 9.81 13.27 5.33
CA SER A 162 10.21 13.50 3.94
C SER A 162 11.74 13.55 3.78
N ASN A 163 12.44 14.19 4.71
CA ASN A 163 13.91 14.22 4.74
C ASN A 163 14.52 12.82 4.97
N ALA A 164 13.91 12.00 5.81
CA ALA A 164 14.39 10.63 6.02
C ALA A 164 14.21 9.76 4.77
N LEU A 165 13.08 9.92 4.06
CA LEU A 165 12.77 9.20 2.82
C LEU A 165 13.59 9.69 1.61
N SER A 166 14.06 10.94 1.60
CA SER A 166 14.95 11.43 0.55
C SER A 166 16.40 10.93 0.71
N CYS A 167 16.80 10.55 1.93
CA CYS A 167 18.14 10.05 2.25
C CYS A 167 18.27 8.52 2.17
N LEU A 168 17.37 7.83 1.48
CA LEU A 168 17.42 6.36 1.36
C LEU A 168 18.66 5.93 0.58
N TRP A 169 19.29 4.84 1.04
CA TRP A 169 20.52 4.33 0.46
C TRP A 169 20.17 3.39 -0.69
N SER A 170 20.89 3.50 -1.81
CA SER A 170 20.69 2.68 -3.01
C SER A 170 21.23 1.26 -2.88
N SER A 171 21.91 0.92 -1.79
CA SER A 171 22.37 -0.44 -1.49
C SER A 171 21.26 -1.29 -0.85
N ASN A 172 21.39 -2.63 -0.96
CA ASN A 172 20.56 -3.62 -0.26
C ASN A 172 20.60 -3.42 1.27
N SER A 173 19.78 -2.51 1.77
CA SER A 173 19.77 -2.05 3.15
C SER A 173 18.52 -2.56 3.87
N SER A 174 18.66 -2.89 5.15
CA SER A 174 17.53 -3.27 6.00
C SER A 174 17.12 -2.11 6.88
N TYR A 175 15.84 -1.79 6.89
CA TYR A 175 15.26 -0.71 7.70
C TYR A 175 14.41 -1.31 8.81
N PHE A 176 14.59 -0.81 10.04
CA PHE A 176 13.83 -1.26 11.20
C PHE A 176 13.01 -0.08 11.76
N ILE A 177 11.68 -0.22 11.77
CA ILE A 177 10.76 0.81 12.24
C ILE A 177 10.23 0.38 13.61
N GLN A 178 10.55 1.16 14.65
CA GLN A 178 10.10 0.93 16.02
C GLN A 178 9.53 2.22 16.62
N GLY A 179 8.59 2.07 17.54
CA GLY A 179 8.01 3.16 18.31
C GLY A 179 6.81 2.68 19.13
N SER A 180 6.24 3.58 19.93
CA SER A 180 5.05 3.28 20.74
C SER A 180 3.79 3.09 19.87
N LYS A 181 2.67 2.73 20.50
CA LYS A 181 1.37 2.63 19.82
C LYS A 181 0.94 4.01 19.32
N SER A 182 0.30 4.04 18.15
CA SER A 182 -0.30 5.26 17.56
C SER A 182 0.65 6.41 17.19
N VAL A 183 1.95 6.13 16.95
CA VAL A 183 2.91 7.15 16.45
C VAL A 183 3.08 7.19 14.93
N GLY A 184 2.27 6.42 14.18
CA GLY A 184 2.31 6.40 12.71
C GLY A 184 3.29 5.41 12.07
N LYS A 185 3.76 4.39 12.81
CA LYS A 185 4.70 3.36 12.30
C LYS A 185 4.24 2.71 10.99
N SER A 186 2.98 2.31 10.94
CA SER A 186 2.36 1.68 9.77
C SER A 186 2.36 2.62 8.56
N THR A 187 2.05 3.90 8.77
CA THR A 187 2.13 4.93 7.74
C THR A 187 3.56 5.10 7.23
N MET A 188 4.54 5.22 8.12
CA MET A 188 5.96 5.31 7.74
C MET A 188 6.44 4.07 6.99
N ALA A 189 6.01 2.88 7.40
CA ALA A 189 6.34 1.63 6.72
C ALA A 189 5.79 1.60 5.28
N CYS A 190 4.52 1.97 5.07
CA CYS A 190 3.94 2.07 3.73
C CYS A 190 4.68 3.10 2.86
N LEU A 191 4.97 4.29 3.40
CA LEU A 191 5.72 5.33 2.69
C LEU A 191 7.12 4.85 2.30
N LEU A 192 7.84 4.21 3.23
CA LEU A 192 9.16 3.65 2.99
C LEU A 192 9.14 2.58 1.90
N ILE A 193 8.21 1.63 1.97
CA ILE A 193 8.04 0.59 0.94
C ILE A 193 7.78 1.22 -0.42
N ASN A 194 6.83 2.16 -0.50
CA ASN A 194 6.47 2.86 -1.72
C ASN A 194 7.65 3.64 -2.30
N SER A 195 8.45 4.29 -1.44
CA SER A 195 9.66 5.02 -1.85
C SER A 195 10.78 4.10 -2.32
N LEU A 196 10.99 2.95 -1.66
CA LEU A 196 11.98 1.96 -2.08
C LEU A 196 11.61 1.31 -3.42
N LEU A 197 10.31 1.04 -3.66
CA LEU A 197 9.81 0.51 -4.93
C LEU A 197 10.02 1.46 -6.13
N ASN A 198 10.38 2.73 -5.89
CA ASN A 198 10.81 3.63 -6.97
C ASN A 198 12.20 3.29 -7.53
N THR A 199 13.00 2.53 -6.77
CA THR A 199 14.39 2.19 -7.12
C THR A 199 14.59 0.68 -7.27
N PHE A 200 13.85 -0.13 -6.51
CA PHE A 200 13.98 -1.58 -6.48
C PHE A 200 12.73 -2.25 -7.05
N ASP A 201 12.92 -3.30 -7.86
CA ASP A 201 11.81 -4.07 -8.43
C ASP A 201 10.95 -4.77 -7.36
N ARG A 202 11.57 -5.12 -6.23
CA ARG A 202 10.89 -5.75 -5.10
C ARG A 202 11.42 -5.26 -3.77
N VAL A 203 10.53 -5.18 -2.80
CA VAL A 203 10.85 -4.83 -1.40
C VAL A 203 10.29 -5.91 -0.48
N ALA A 204 11.13 -6.40 0.43
CA ALA A 204 10.71 -7.34 1.45
C ALA A 204 10.14 -6.60 2.68
N LEU A 205 8.93 -6.95 3.07
CA LEU A 205 8.29 -6.50 4.31
C LEU A 205 8.23 -7.68 5.28
N LEU A 206 8.98 -7.58 6.39
CA LEU A 206 8.83 -8.45 7.55
C LEU A 206 7.98 -7.72 8.59
N ASP A 207 6.71 -8.12 8.71
CA ASP A 207 5.75 -7.56 9.66
C ASP A 207 5.66 -8.46 10.90
N LEU A 208 6.06 -7.90 12.05
CA LEU A 208 6.16 -8.59 13.33
C LEU A 208 5.15 -8.06 14.37
N ASP A 209 4.17 -7.26 13.96
CA ASP A 209 3.08 -6.77 14.82
C ASP A 209 1.80 -7.61 14.62
N PRO A 210 1.53 -8.60 15.50
CA PRO A 210 0.32 -9.41 15.37
C PRO A 210 -0.96 -8.67 15.79
N GLY A 211 -0.86 -7.49 16.41
CA GLY A 211 -2.02 -6.73 16.84
C GLY A 211 -2.61 -5.88 15.73
N GLN A 212 -1.76 -5.17 14.98
CA GLN A 212 -2.17 -4.31 13.87
C GLN A 212 -1.29 -4.53 12.63
N PRO A 213 -1.31 -5.75 12.05
CA PRO A 213 -0.53 -6.05 10.85
C PRO A 213 -0.98 -5.22 9.64
N LEU A 214 -0.05 -5.02 8.69
CA LEU A 214 -0.23 -4.19 7.50
C LEU A 214 -1.04 -4.87 6.40
N LEU A 215 -0.77 -6.15 6.12
CA LEU A 215 -1.26 -6.86 4.94
C LEU A 215 -1.87 -8.22 5.26
N THR A 216 -2.05 -8.54 6.54
CA THR A 216 -2.67 -9.78 7.01
C THR A 216 -3.75 -9.47 8.05
N PRO A 217 -4.67 -10.40 8.34
CA PRO A 217 -5.55 -10.30 9.51
C PRO A 217 -4.75 -10.29 10.83
N PRO A 218 -5.33 -9.77 11.94
CA PRO A 218 -4.71 -9.85 13.26
C PRO A 218 -4.33 -11.28 13.67
N SER A 219 -3.41 -11.40 14.64
CA SER A 219 -2.81 -12.64 15.16
C SER A 219 -1.89 -13.41 14.21
N LEU A 220 -1.49 -12.76 13.11
CA LEU A 220 -0.50 -13.25 12.17
C LEU A 220 0.75 -12.37 12.24
N ILE A 221 1.92 -12.98 12.04
CA ILE A 221 3.12 -12.28 11.59
C ILE A 221 3.49 -12.79 10.19
N SER A 222 4.17 -11.96 9.40
CA SER A 222 4.31 -12.27 7.97
C SER A 222 5.56 -11.71 7.31
N LEU A 223 5.97 -12.38 6.23
CA LEU A 223 6.98 -11.93 5.29
C LEU A 223 6.35 -11.81 3.90
N HIS A 224 6.39 -10.62 3.32
CA HIS A 224 5.90 -10.33 1.97
C HIS A 224 7.03 -9.84 1.07
N LEU A 225 7.13 -10.36 -0.16
CA LEU A 225 7.91 -9.74 -1.23
C LEU A 225 6.97 -8.94 -2.11
N LEU A 226 7.04 -7.63 -2.00
CA LEU A 226 6.14 -6.68 -2.67
C LEU A 226 6.79 -6.15 -3.93
N ASP A 227 6.01 -6.06 -5.01
CA ASP A 227 6.39 -5.50 -6.32
C ASP A 227 5.47 -4.34 -6.75
N SER A 228 4.57 -3.93 -5.86
CA SER A 228 3.58 -2.89 -6.09
C SER A 228 3.37 -2.06 -4.83
N PRO A 229 3.09 -0.75 -4.97
CA PRO A 229 2.95 0.15 -3.84
C PRO A 229 1.68 -0.15 -3.02
N ILE A 230 1.78 0.08 -1.71
CA ILE A 230 0.65 0.00 -0.78
C ILE A 230 -0.01 1.38 -0.73
N ILE A 231 -1.12 1.53 -1.44
CA ILE A 231 -1.92 2.76 -1.46
C ILE A 231 -3.33 2.47 -0.96
N GLY A 232 -3.60 2.94 0.26
CA GLY A 232 -4.88 2.78 0.94
C GLY A 232 -4.73 2.10 2.30
N PRO A 233 -5.83 1.97 3.05
CA PRO A 233 -5.81 1.33 4.36
C PRO A 233 -5.47 -0.16 4.30
N THR A 234 -4.89 -0.66 5.39
CA THR A 234 -4.42 -2.04 5.53
C THR A 234 -5.53 -3.07 5.27
N PHE A 235 -6.75 -2.82 5.78
CA PHE A 235 -7.89 -3.73 5.60
C PHE A 235 -8.36 -3.85 4.14
N CYS A 236 -8.05 -2.88 3.27
CA CYS A 236 -8.37 -2.93 1.84
C CYS A 236 -7.30 -3.67 1.01
N LYS A 237 -6.13 -3.95 1.60
CA LYS A 237 -4.95 -4.46 0.89
C LYS A 237 -4.44 -5.79 1.46
N LEU A 238 -5.31 -6.55 2.13
CA LEU A 238 -4.95 -7.86 2.66
C LEU A 238 -4.48 -8.79 1.54
N ILE A 239 -3.33 -9.44 1.73
CA ILE A 239 -2.76 -10.38 0.77
C ILE A 239 -3.24 -11.79 1.10
N SER A 240 -3.67 -12.52 0.05
CA SER A 240 -4.06 -13.91 0.17
C SER A 240 -2.94 -14.76 0.77
N PRO A 241 -3.24 -15.69 1.71
CA PRO A 241 -2.23 -16.60 2.26
C PRO A 241 -1.67 -17.57 1.21
N TYR A 242 -2.33 -17.71 0.05
CA TYR A 242 -1.86 -18.54 -1.06
C TYR A 242 -1.00 -17.77 -2.08
N HIS A 243 -0.78 -16.47 -1.85
CA HIS A 243 0.06 -15.68 -2.75
C HIS A 243 1.52 -16.15 -2.64
N PRO A 244 2.20 -16.47 -3.76
CA PRO A 244 3.52 -17.13 -3.73
C PRO A 244 4.61 -16.29 -3.05
N ASN A 245 4.43 -14.96 -3.07
CA ASN A 245 5.34 -14.01 -2.45
C ASN A 245 4.90 -13.58 -1.04
N SER A 246 3.98 -14.30 -0.40
CA SER A 246 3.41 -13.96 0.90
C SER A 246 3.42 -15.17 1.81
N HIS A 247 4.10 -15.06 2.95
CA HIS A 247 4.16 -16.12 3.95
C HIS A 247 3.71 -15.54 5.29
N SER A 248 2.81 -16.23 5.98
CA SER A 248 2.31 -15.80 7.28
C SER A 248 2.23 -16.99 8.25
N ILE A 249 2.46 -16.72 9.54
CA ILE A 249 2.38 -17.71 10.61
C ILE A 249 1.34 -17.21 11.62
N TYR A 250 0.35 -18.06 11.88
CA TYR A 250 -0.68 -17.80 12.88
C TYR A 250 -0.13 -18.04 14.29
N LEU A 251 -0.24 -17.01 15.14
CA LEU A 251 0.22 -17.06 16.52
C LEU A 251 -0.90 -17.41 17.50
N GLY A 252 -2.17 -17.14 17.14
CA GLY A 252 -3.31 -17.29 18.05
C GLY A 252 -3.49 -16.14 19.06
N HIS A 253 -2.53 -15.23 19.14
CA HIS A 253 -2.54 -14.08 20.04
C HIS A 253 -2.16 -12.80 19.30
N ILE A 254 -2.67 -11.66 19.79
CA ILE A 254 -2.36 -10.32 19.27
C ILE A 254 -1.25 -9.62 20.05
N THR A 255 -0.80 -10.22 21.16
CA THR A 255 0.31 -9.70 21.98
C THR A 255 1.46 -10.72 21.97
N PRO A 256 2.68 -10.33 21.57
CA PRO A 256 3.81 -11.27 21.53
C PRO A 256 4.13 -11.93 22.87
N ILE A 257 3.86 -11.27 24.00
CA ILE A 257 4.15 -11.81 25.34
C ILE A 257 3.31 -13.06 25.67
N ASP A 258 2.09 -13.15 25.12
CA ASP A 258 1.17 -14.27 25.37
C ASP A 258 1.66 -15.58 24.72
N CYS A 259 2.56 -15.51 23.75
CA CYS A 259 3.11 -16.65 23.02
C CYS A 259 4.58 -16.46 22.64
N SER A 260 5.39 -15.94 23.56
CA SER A 260 6.76 -15.45 23.29
C SER A 260 7.68 -16.46 22.59
N LEU A 261 7.66 -17.73 22.98
CA LEU A 261 8.46 -18.77 22.34
C LEU A 261 8.06 -18.99 20.87
N HIS A 262 6.76 -19.14 20.61
CA HIS A 262 6.24 -19.34 19.24
C HIS A 262 6.47 -18.10 18.37
N TYR A 263 6.32 -16.90 18.94
CA TYR A 263 6.64 -15.64 18.27
C TYR A 263 8.12 -15.56 17.85
N LEU A 264 9.05 -15.92 18.74
CA LEU A 264 10.48 -15.93 18.44
C LEU A 264 10.84 -17.00 17.39
N ASP A 265 10.29 -18.20 17.52
CA ASP A 265 10.51 -19.28 16.56
C ASP A 265 9.99 -18.92 15.16
N ALA A 266 8.81 -18.31 15.08
CA ALA A 266 8.21 -17.84 13.83
C ALA A 266 9.00 -16.67 13.21
N THR A 267 9.49 -15.74 14.03
CA THR A 267 10.37 -14.65 13.58
C THR A 267 11.67 -15.19 12.98
N ASN A 268 12.32 -16.15 13.66
CA ASN A 268 13.53 -16.81 13.16
C ASN A 268 13.28 -17.56 11.85
N GLN A 269 12.12 -18.21 11.70
CA GLN A 269 11.74 -18.86 10.45
C GLN A 269 11.66 -17.86 9.30
N PHE A 270 11.06 -16.69 9.50
CA PHE A 270 11.00 -15.66 8.45
C PHE A 270 12.35 -15.05 8.11
N LEU A 271 13.22 -14.82 9.10
CA LEU A 271 14.58 -14.35 8.83
C LEU A 271 15.35 -15.35 7.97
N ASN A 272 15.28 -16.65 8.29
CA ASN A 272 15.90 -17.70 7.50
C ASN A 272 15.31 -17.78 6.08
N LEU A 273 13.98 -17.64 5.96
CA LEU A 273 13.29 -17.62 4.68
C LEU A 273 13.75 -16.43 3.82
N TYR A 274 13.82 -15.23 4.40
CA TYR A 274 14.32 -14.05 3.70
C TYR A 274 15.76 -14.22 3.22
N LEU A 275 16.65 -14.76 4.07
CA LEU A 275 18.03 -15.05 3.70
C LEU A 275 18.14 -16.05 2.56
N SER A 276 17.19 -16.99 2.46
CA SER A 276 17.15 -17.96 1.34
C SER A 276 16.83 -17.32 -0.01
N PHE A 277 16.18 -16.15 -0.03
CA PHE A 277 15.89 -15.39 -1.25
C PHE A 277 17.07 -14.54 -1.75
N GLN A 278 18.08 -14.29 -0.91
CA GLN A 278 19.22 -13.46 -1.28
C GLN A 278 20.19 -14.23 -2.20
N PRO A 279 20.53 -13.71 -3.40
CA PRO A 279 21.46 -14.35 -4.31
C PRO A 279 22.92 -14.17 -3.83
N SER A 280 23.30 -14.84 -2.73
CA SER A 280 24.68 -15.27 -2.35
C SER A 280 24.83 -15.64 -0.86
N HIS A 281 24.13 -16.70 -0.42
CA HIS A 281 24.51 -17.46 0.78
C HIS A 281 24.32 -18.99 0.61
N GLN A 282 24.41 -19.50 -0.64
CA GLN A 282 24.39 -20.94 -0.89
C GLN A 282 25.67 -21.69 -0.47
N ASN A 283 26.74 -21.00 -0.05
CA ASN A 283 28.03 -21.64 0.27
C ASN A 283 28.45 -21.64 1.75
N SER A 284 27.65 -21.14 2.70
CA SER A 284 28.04 -21.12 4.13
C SER A 284 26.98 -21.60 5.13
N SER A 285 25.73 -21.83 4.72
CA SER A 285 24.63 -22.18 5.62
C SER A 285 24.26 -23.68 5.63
N SER A 286 24.86 -24.50 4.77
CA SER A 286 24.59 -25.96 4.71
C SER A 286 25.07 -26.74 5.95
N ILE A 287 25.99 -26.18 6.74
CA ILE A 287 26.56 -26.86 7.91
C ILE A 287 25.73 -26.63 9.18
N HIS A 288 25.04 -25.49 9.32
CA HIS A 288 24.27 -25.17 10.53
C HIS A 288 22.84 -25.70 10.48
N CYS A 289 22.18 -25.63 9.31
CA CYS A 289 20.80 -26.13 9.16
C CYS A 289 20.71 -27.67 9.31
N GLN A 290 21.74 -28.41 8.87
CA GLN A 290 21.80 -29.87 9.05
C GLN A 290 21.96 -30.31 10.51
N ARG A 291 22.57 -29.48 11.39
CA ARG A 291 22.72 -29.81 12.81
C ARG A 291 21.40 -29.68 13.58
N TYR A 292 20.56 -28.70 13.24
CA TYR A 292 19.28 -28.50 13.91
C TYR A 292 18.25 -29.57 13.51
N CYS A 293 18.18 -29.94 12.22
CA CYS A 293 17.32 -31.04 11.75
C CYS A 293 17.74 -32.41 12.34
N ARG A 294 19.05 -32.66 12.54
CA ARG A 294 19.52 -33.89 13.22
C ARG A 294 19.12 -33.93 14.70
N HIS A 295 19.15 -32.80 15.40
CA HIS A 295 18.74 -32.74 16.81
C HIS A 295 17.23 -32.93 17.01
N LEU A 296 16.40 -32.43 16.09
CA LEU A 296 14.95 -32.67 16.13
C LEU A 296 14.58 -34.13 15.82
N ASN A 297 15.26 -34.77 14.87
CA ASN A 297 15.05 -36.19 14.57
C ASN A 297 15.52 -37.12 15.70
N GLN A 298 16.61 -36.80 16.40
CA GLN A 298 17.07 -37.57 17.57
C GLN A 298 16.14 -37.43 18.78
N ARG A 299 15.54 -36.25 18.99
CA ARG A 299 14.52 -36.03 20.05
C ARG A 299 13.20 -36.76 19.77
N ASN A 300 12.82 -36.92 18.50
CA ASN A 300 11.61 -37.66 18.13
C ASN A 300 11.80 -39.18 18.19
N GLN A 301 13.00 -39.70 17.91
CA GLN A 301 13.31 -41.13 18.09
C GLN A 301 13.37 -41.55 19.57
N THR A 302 13.92 -40.71 20.44
CA THR A 302 13.96 -40.97 21.90
C THR A 302 12.58 -40.89 22.55
N LYS A 303 11.68 -40.02 22.09
CA LYS A 303 10.28 -40.00 22.57
C LYS A 303 9.46 -41.22 22.12
N ASN A 304 9.79 -41.84 21.00
CA ASN A 304 9.09 -43.04 20.52
C ASN A 304 9.58 -44.33 21.20
N GLN A 305 10.82 -44.40 21.70
CA GLN A 305 11.30 -45.55 22.49
C GLN A 305 10.77 -45.57 23.93
N ILE A 306 10.36 -44.42 24.50
CA ILE A 306 9.81 -44.34 25.86
C ILE A 306 8.31 -44.69 25.89
N LYS A 307 7.64 -44.78 24.73
CA LYS A 307 6.23 -45.20 24.61
C LYS A 307 6.05 -46.70 24.29
N SER A 308 7.14 -47.47 24.21
CA SER A 308 7.11 -48.91 23.90
C SER A 308 7.75 -49.79 25.00
N LEU A 309 7.80 -49.29 26.23
CA LEU A 309 8.10 -50.03 27.47
C LEU A 309 6.94 -49.81 28.44
#